data_AF-A0A6N2M0E9-F1
#
_entry.id   AF-A0A6N2M0E9-F1
#
_cell.length_a   1.000
_cell.length_b   1.000
_cell.length_c   1.000
_cell.angle_alpha   90.00
_cell.angle_beta   90.00
_cell.angle_gamma   90.00
#
_symmetry.space_group_name_H-M   'P 1'
#
loop_
_entity.id
_entity.type
_entity.pdbx_description
1 polymer ?
#
loop_
_entity_poly.entity_id
_entity_poly.type
_entity_poly.pdbx_seq_one_letter_code
_entity_poly.pdbx_strand_id
1 'polypeptide(L)' 'MSSQGHIKTMLKFAKLLHYKGLHITFVNTEFNHKRLLRSRGPDALDDLPGFHFRTIPDGLPPSDIDAT' A
#
# COMPACT_ATOMS: atom_id res chain seq x y z
N MET A 1 -2.96 16.32 -5.87
CA MET A 1 -2.35 15.53 -6.97
C MET A 1 -2.54 14.05 -6.65
N SER A 2 -2.94 13.23 -7.62
CA SER A 2 -3.51 11.89 -7.41
C SER A 2 -2.48 10.83 -6.96
N SER A 3 -2.24 10.73 -5.66
CA SER A 3 -1.37 9.70 -5.05
C SER A 3 -1.73 8.26 -5.44
N GLN A 4 -3.01 7.98 -5.73
CA GLN A 4 -3.48 6.65 -6.13
C GLN A 4 -2.80 6.08 -7.39
N GLY A 5 -2.53 6.93 -8.39
CA GLY A 5 -1.85 6.50 -9.61
C GLY A 5 -0.42 6.07 -9.32
N HIS A 6 0.30 6.88 -8.52
CA HIS A 6 1.67 6.61 -8.11
C HIS A 6 1.78 5.31 -7.30
N ILE A 7 0.86 5.08 -6.34
CA ILE A 7 0.88 3.86 -5.52
C ILE A 7 0.70 2.61 -6.40
N LYS A 8 -0.24 2.62 -7.36
CA LYS A 8 -0.46 1.48 -8.25
C LYS A 8 0.76 1.18 -9.12
N THR A 9 1.42 2.22 -9.65
CA THR A 9 2.64 2.08 -10.45
C THR A 9 3.80 1.55 -9.61
N MET A 10 4.03 2.14 -8.42
CA MET A 10 5.09 1.70 -7.52
C MET A 10 4.87 0.27 -7.02
N LEU A 11 3.63 -0.14 -6.77
CA LEU A 11 3.33 -1.52 -6.40
C LEU A 11 3.65 -2.52 -7.52
N LYS A 12 3.36 -2.18 -8.78
CA LYS A 12 3.75 -3.03 -9.91
C LYS A 12 5.27 -3.12 -10.05
N PHE A 13 5.96 -1.99 -9.91
CA PHE A 13 7.42 -1.95 -9.96
C PHE A 13 8.05 -2.77 -8.84
N ALA A 14 7.59 -2.62 -7.60
CA ALA A 14 8.00 -3.42 -6.45
C ALA A 14 7.84 -4.93 -6.71
N LYS A 15 6.71 -5.35 -7.28
CA LYS A 15 6.50 -6.77 -7.65
C LYS A 15 7.49 -7.27 -8.70
N LEU A 16 7.83 -6.43 -9.69
CA LEU A 16 8.85 -6.78 -10.69
C LEU A 16 10.24 -6.92 -10.08
N LEU A 17 10.60 -6.05 -9.13
CA LEU A 17 11.87 -6.15 -8.41
C LEU A 17 11.93 -7.41 -7.54
N HIS A 18 10.84 -7.74 -6.84
CA HIS A 18 10.77 -9.00 -6.08
C HIS A 18 10.91 -10.22 -6.97
N TYR A 19 10.25 -10.22 -8.13
CA TYR A 19 10.44 -11.29 -9.12
C TYR A 19 11.90 -11.44 -9.60
N LYS A 20 12.73 -10.39 -9.47
CA LYS A 20 14.19 -10.45 -9.74
C LYS A 20 15.03 -10.86 -8.53
N GLY A 21 14.41 -11.27 -7.42
CA GLY A 21 15.08 -11.79 -6.23
C GLY A 21 15.36 -10.76 -5.14
N LEU A 22 14.79 -9.55 -5.23
CA LEU A 22 14.97 -8.54 -4.19
C LEU A 22 13.92 -8.70 -3.09
N HIS A 23 14.34 -8.63 -1.83
CA HIS A 23 13.40 -8.48 -0.73
C HIS A 23 12.82 -7.06 -0.71
N ILE A 24 11.50 -6.96 -0.66
CA ILE A 24 10.78 -5.69 -0.72
C ILE A 24 9.97 -5.50 0.56
N THR A 25 10.07 -4.31 1.13
CA THR A 25 9.10 -3.80 2.11
C THR A 25 8.40 -2.59 1.50
N PHE A 26 7.12 -2.72 1.19
CA PHE A 26 6.30 -1.66 0.65
C PHE A 26 5.60 -0.91 1.78
N VAL A 27 6.11 0.28 2.11
CA VAL A 27 5.58 1.12 3.19
C VAL A 27 4.48 2.03 2.64
N ASN A 28 3.28 1.91 3.17
CA ASN A 28 2.15 2.78 2.91
C ASN A 28 1.91 3.70 4.12
N THR A 29 1.19 4.80 3.90
CA THR A 29 0.47 5.44 5.01
C THR A 29 -0.71 4.57 5.45
N GLU A 30 -1.16 4.65 6.69
CA GLU A 30 -2.36 3.96 7.17
C GLU A 30 -3.60 4.23 6.30
N PHE A 31 -3.83 5.48 5.90
CA PHE A 31 -4.94 5.86 5.02
C PHE A 31 -4.92 5.09 3.68
N ASN A 32 -3.80 5.14 2.97
CA ASN A 32 -3.63 4.42 1.70
C ASN A 32 -3.73 2.90 1.86
N HIS A 33 -3.23 2.33 2.97
CA HIS A 33 -3.34 0.90 3.26
C HIS A 33 -4.80 0.48 3.42
N LYS A 34 -5.58 1.17 4.26
CA LYS A 34 -7.02 0.93 4.44
C LYS A 34 -7.78 1.03 3.12
N ARG A 35 -7.46 2.05 2.32
CA ARG A 35 -8.09 2.26 1.02
C ARG A 35 -7.78 1.14 0.02
N LEU A 36 -6.55 0.63 0.03
CA LEU A 36 -6.14 -0.46 -0.85
C LEU A 36 -6.89 -1.75 -0.51
N LEU A 37 -7.02 -2.08 0.78
CA LEU A 37 -7.85 -3.20 1.27
C LEU A 37 -9.32 -3.03 0.88
N ARG A 38 -9.91 -1.84 1.07
CA ARG A 38 -11.30 -1.56 0.63
C ARG A 38 -11.49 -1.79 -0.88
N SER A 39 -10.49 -1.45 -1.69
CA SER A 39 -10.59 -1.55 -3.15
C SER A 39 -10.29 -2.93 -3.74
N ARG A 40 -9.54 -3.79 -3.02
CA ARG A 40 -9.01 -5.06 -3.56
C ARG A 40 -9.28 -6.29 -2.70
N GLY A 41 -9.86 -6.12 -1.52
CA GLY A 41 -10.15 -7.19 -0.57
C GLY A 41 -9.14 -7.26 0.60
N PRO A 42 -9.49 -7.99 1.67
CA PRO A 42 -8.64 -8.15 2.86
C PRO A 42 -7.29 -8.80 2.53
N ASP A 43 -7.27 -9.75 1.58
CA ASP A 43 -6.07 -10.51 1.21
C ASP A 43 -5.13 -9.73 0.26
N ALA A 44 -5.51 -8.50 -0.12
CA ALA A 44 -4.78 -7.72 -1.12
C ALA A 44 -3.37 -7.31 -0.67
N LEU A 45 -3.11 -7.37 0.64
CA LEU A 45 -1.86 -7.00 1.27
C LEU A 45 -1.29 -8.13 2.13
N ASP A 46 -1.66 -9.37 1.81
CA ASP A 46 -1.03 -10.54 2.41
C ASP A 46 0.47 -10.53 2.10
N ASP A 47 1.25 -10.72 3.16
CA ASP A 47 2.69 -10.82 3.05
C ASP A 47 3.05 -12.12 2.31
N LEU A 48 4.02 -12.01 1.40
CA LEU A 48 4.66 -13.15 0.77
C LEU A 48 6.09 -13.27 1.33
N PRO A 49 6.72 -14.46 1.29
CA PRO A 49 8.13 -14.58 1.60
C PRO A 49 8.95 -13.56 0.78
N GLY A 50 9.63 -12.64 1.47
CA GLY A 50 10.43 -11.58 0.84
C GLY A 50 9.65 -10.37 0.30
N PHE A 51 8.32 -10.30 0.47
CA PHE A 51 7.51 -9.13 0.12
C PHE A 51 6.54 -8.79 1.23
N HIS A 52 6.81 -7.67 1.91
CA HIS A 52 6.04 -7.24 3.07
C HIS A 52 5.33 -5.92 2.83
N PHE A 53 4.13 -5.78 3.35
CA PHE A 53 3.45 -4.49 3.47
C PHE A 53 3.57 -3.95 4.88
N ARG A 54 3.92 -2.67 5.01
CA ARG A 54 3.98 -1.98 6.32
C ARG A 54 3.23 -0.66 6.24
N THR A 55 2.82 -0.16 7.40
CA THR A 55 2.15 1.13 7.53
C THR A 55 2.93 2.09 8.40
N ILE A 56 2.86 3.37 8.05
CA ILE A 56 3.27 4.50 8.89
C ILE A 56 2.11 5.50 9.01
N PRO A 57 2.06 6.30 10.09
CA PRO A 57 1.13 7.42 10.17
C PRO A 57 1.36 8.40 9.00
N ASP A 58 0.30 8.97 8.45
CA ASP A 58 0.41 10.05 7.45
C ASP A 58 0.71 11.42 8.06
N GLY A 59 0.71 11.53 9.40
CA GLY A 59 0.93 12.78 10.11
C GLY A 59 -0.20 13.79 9.94
N LEU A 60 -1.33 13.36 9.37
CA LEU A 60 -2.52 14.19 9.21
C LEU A 60 -3.45 14.00 10.42
N PRO A 61 -4.22 15.04 10.79
CA PRO A 61 -5.30 14.85 11.76
C PRO A 61 -6.27 13.78 11.23
N PRO A 62 -6.97 13.05 12.12
CA PRO A 62 -7.94 12.04 11.71
C PRO A 62 -8.95 12.69 10.76
N SER A 63 -8.89 12.34 9.48
CA SER A 63 -9.92 12.74 8.53
C SER A 63 -11.10 11.81 8.76
N ASP A 64 -12.27 12.35 9.14
CA ASP A 64 -13.50 11.58 9.20
C ASP A 64 -13.72 10.89 7.86
N ILE A 65 -13.56 9.57 7.85
CA ILE A 65 -13.53 8.74 6.66
C ILE A 65 -14.96 8.44 6.15
N ASP A 66 -15.97 9.04 6.78
CA ASP A 66 -17.41 8.91 6.53
C ASP A 66 -18.09 10.24 6.15
N ALA A 67 -17.34 11.30 5.83
CA ALA A 67 -17.92 12.47 5.17
C ALA A 67 -18.20 12.17 3.69
N THR A 68 -19.29 11.41 3.48
CA THR A 68 -20.13 11.19 2.27
C THR A 68 -19.43 11.07 0.91
#